data_AF-A0A3D5YNP0-F1
#
_entry.id   AF-A0A3D5YNP0-F1
#
_cell.length_a   1.000
_cell.length_b   1.000
_cell.length_c   1.000
_cell.angle_alpha   90.00
_cell.angle_beta   90.00
_cell.angle_gamma   90.00
#
_symmetry.space_group_name_H-M   'P 1'
#
loop_
_entity.id
_entity.type
_entity.pdbx_description
1 polymer ?
#
loop_
_entity_poly.entity_id
_entity_poly.type
_entity_poly.pdbx_seq_one_letter_code
_entity_poly.pdbx_strand_id
1 'polypeptide(L)'
;MYMELDKKDIDVIHEDDLIDVLKKIGFYDKLLENKVICKFCNSTITLENIHSILPQSDTFSFICDNPTCIETLIKYLDNKSSTNLDLNI
;
A
#
# COMPACT_ATOMS: atom_id res chain seq x y z
N MET A 1 24.73 -28.64 8.85
CA MET A 1 23.35 -28.13 8.73
C MET A 1 23.46 -26.75 8.13
N TYR A 2 23.18 -26.62 6.84
CA TYR A 2 23.24 -25.33 6.14
C TYR A 2 21.80 -24.83 6.00
N MET A 3 21.55 -23.61 6.46
CA MET A 3 20.27 -22.93 6.27
C MET A 3 20.28 -22.37 4.85
N GLU A 4 19.36 -22.82 4.00
CA GLU A 4 19.13 -22.23 2.68
C GLU A 4 18.47 -20.86 2.86
N LEU A 5 19.11 -19.82 2.34
CA LEU A 5 18.54 -18.47 2.30
C LEU A 5 17.63 -18.37 1.07
N ASP A 6 16.34 -18.23 1.32
CA ASP A 6 15.33 -18.00 0.28
C ASP A 6 15.51 -16.59 -0.29
N LYS A 7 16.10 -16.49 -1.49
CA LYS A 7 16.37 -15.21 -2.14
C LYS A 7 15.09 -14.75 -2.86
N LYS A 8 14.41 -13.76 -2.30
CA LYS A 8 13.34 -13.04 -2.98
C LYS A 8 13.89 -11.75 -3.58
N ASP A 9 13.66 -11.56 -4.88
CA ASP A 9 13.88 -10.26 -5.51
C ASP A 9 12.76 -9.32 -5.03
N ILE A 10 13.16 -8.11 -4.62
CA ILE A 10 12.23 -7.08 -4.12
C ILE A 10 12.26 -5.95 -5.14
N ASP A 11 11.10 -5.65 -5.71
CA ASP A 11 10.93 -4.47 -6.54
C ASP A 11 10.86 -3.23 -5.65
N VAL A 12 11.73 -2.26 -5.94
CA VAL A 12 11.81 -0.99 -5.22
C VAL A 12 11.31 0.10 -6.15
N ILE A 13 10.34 0.86 -5.67
CA ILE A 13 9.81 2.06 -6.33
C ILE A 13 10.50 3.25 -5.67
N HIS A 14 11.24 4.07 -6.44
CA HIS A 14 11.78 5.31 -5.91
C HIS A 14 10.67 6.35 -5.69
N GLU A 15 10.91 7.37 -4.88
CA GLU A 15 9.90 8.38 -4.54
C GLU A 15 9.31 9.08 -5.79
N ASP A 16 10.15 9.35 -6.79
CA ASP A 16 9.72 9.90 -8.08
C ASP A 16 8.80 8.92 -8.83
N ASP A 17 9.11 7.62 -8.78
CA ASP A 17 8.29 6.57 -9.39
C ASP A 17 6.96 6.40 -8.66
N LEU A 18 6.92 6.61 -7.33
CA LEU A 18 5.69 6.59 -6.54
C LEU A 18 4.73 7.70 -6.99
N ILE A 19 5.24 8.90 -7.21
CA ILE A 19 4.45 10.03 -7.73
C ILE A 19 3.85 9.66 -9.08
N ASP A 20 4.62 9.06 -9.98
CA ASP A 20 4.14 8.65 -11.29
C ASP A 20 3.10 7.52 -11.22
N VAL A 21 3.26 6.58 -10.30
CA VAL A 21 2.23 5.57 -10.00
C VAL A 21 0.95 6.24 -9.51
N LEU A 22 1.04 7.18 -8.56
CA LEU A 22 -0.11 7.91 -8.01
C LEU A 22 -0.84 8.74 -9.07
N LYS A 23 -0.11 9.34 -10.01
CA LYS A 23 -0.67 10.04 -11.17
C LYS A 23 -1.38 9.06 -12.11
N LYS A 24 -0.75 7.93 -12.43
CA LYS A 24 -1.34 6.89 -13.30
C LYS A 24 -2.64 6.31 -12.74
N ILE A 25 -2.74 6.12 -11.42
CA ILE A 25 -3.97 5.66 -10.78
C ILE A 25 -4.99 6.78 -10.51
N GLY A 26 -4.66 8.05 -10.78
CA GLY A 26 -5.56 9.19 -10.62
C GLY A 26 -5.82 9.61 -9.17
N PHE A 27 -4.88 9.36 -8.26
CA PHE A 27 -4.97 9.73 -6.84
C PHE A 27 -3.98 10.81 -6.40
N TYR A 28 -3.01 11.19 -7.24
CA TYR A 28 -2.05 12.25 -6.94
C TYR A 28 -2.74 13.59 -6.59
N ASP A 29 -3.63 14.08 -7.45
CA ASP A 29 -4.34 15.34 -7.18
C ASP A 29 -5.23 15.24 -5.93
N LYS A 30 -5.85 14.07 -5.71
CA LYS A 30 -6.68 13.83 -4.52
C LYS A 30 -5.84 13.85 -3.23
N LEU A 31 -4.60 13.39 -3.27
CA LEU A 31 -3.65 13.47 -2.16
C LEU A 31 -3.29 14.94 -1.87
N LEU A 32 -2.96 15.71 -2.90
CA LEU A 32 -2.66 17.15 -2.75
C LEU A 32 -3.86 17.95 -2.21
N GLU A 33 -5.07 17.56 -2.58
CA GLU A 33 -6.32 18.15 -2.08
C GLU A 33 -6.74 17.63 -0.69
N ASN A 34 -5.94 16.79 -0.02
CA ASN A 34 -6.25 16.17 1.28
C ASN A 34 -7.56 15.35 1.29
N LYS A 35 -7.95 14.79 0.12
CA LYS A 35 -9.18 14.01 -0.07
C LYS A 35 -8.99 12.50 0.11
N VAL A 36 -7.74 12.05 0.32
CA VAL A 36 -7.43 10.64 0.57
C VAL A 36 -7.32 10.41 2.07
N ILE A 37 -8.04 9.41 2.56
CA ILE A 37 -8.09 9.07 3.99
C ILE A 37 -7.59 7.65 4.23
N CYS A 38 -6.93 7.46 5.37
CA CYS A 38 -6.52 6.15 5.84
C CYS A 38 -7.75 5.28 6.06
N LYS A 39 -7.72 4.06 5.54
CA LYS A 39 -8.79 3.08 5.70
C LYS A 39 -9.09 2.72 7.17
N PHE A 40 -8.09 2.81 8.06
CA PHE A 40 -8.19 2.30 9.43
C PHE A 40 -8.40 3.38 10.49
N CYS A 41 -7.66 4.49 10.41
CA CYS A 41 -7.73 5.55 11.43
C CYS A 41 -8.36 6.85 10.93
N ASN A 42 -8.78 6.90 9.66
CA ASN A 42 -9.40 8.06 9.02
C ASN A 42 -8.52 9.33 8.99
N SER A 43 -7.21 9.22 9.28
CA SER A 43 -6.27 10.33 9.07
C SER A 43 -6.16 10.66 7.59
N THR A 44 -5.83 11.91 7.28
CA THR A 44 -5.52 12.34 5.92
C THR A 44 -4.19 11.73 5.47
N ILE A 45 -4.18 11.11 4.30
CA ILE A 45 -2.96 10.56 3.69
C ILE A 45 -2.26 11.67 2.91
N THR A 46 -0.94 11.73 3.05
CA THR A 46 -0.03 12.60 2.30
C THR A 46 1.09 11.75 1.69
N LEU A 47 1.90 12.33 0.82
CA LEU A 47 3.09 11.64 0.28
C LEU A 47 4.10 11.26 1.37
N GLU A 48 4.09 11.97 2.50
CA GLU A 48 5.03 11.75 3.60
C GLU A 48 4.59 10.64 4.56
N ASN A 49 3.28 10.40 4.68
CA ASN A 49 2.73 9.44 5.64
C ASN A 49 2.13 8.18 5.00
N ILE A 50 2.19 8.06 3.66
CA ILE A 50 1.65 6.92 2.93
C ILE A 50 2.54 5.69 3.14
N HIS A 51 1.97 4.63 3.68
CA HIS A 51 2.68 3.37 3.91
C HIS A 51 2.30 2.30 2.87
N SER A 52 1.03 2.20 2.51
CA SER A 52 0.58 1.17 1.57
C SER A 52 -0.61 1.60 0.74
N ILE A 53 -0.64 1.12 -0.51
CA ILE A 53 -1.73 1.26 -1.47
C ILE A 53 -2.25 -0.14 -1.77
N LEU A 54 -3.52 -0.40 -1.47
CA LEU A 54 -4.16 -1.68 -1.76
C LEU A 54 -5.18 -1.52 -2.89
N PRO A 55 -5.05 -2.29 -3.99
CA PRO A 55 -6.15 -2.42 -4.94
C PRO A 55 -7.34 -3.12 -4.27
N GLN A 56 -8.54 -2.58 -4.48
CA GLN A 56 -9.79 -3.10 -3.94
C GLN A 56 -10.85 -3.03 -5.04
N SER A 57 -11.06 -4.16 -5.74
CA SER A 57 -12.05 -4.37 -6.82
C SER A 57 -12.13 -3.26 -7.88
N ASP A 58 -12.70 -2.10 -7.53
CA ASP A 58 -12.92 -0.95 -8.41
C ASP A 58 -12.21 0.34 -7.95
N THR A 59 -11.47 0.30 -6.85
CA THR A 59 -10.78 1.47 -6.27
C THR A 59 -9.49 1.09 -5.55
N PHE A 60 -8.76 2.08 -5.05
CA PHE A 60 -7.60 1.91 -4.19
C PHE A 60 -7.93 2.33 -2.75
N SER A 61 -7.42 1.56 -1.79
CA SER A 61 -7.41 1.92 -0.37
C SER A 61 -6.00 2.34 0.04
N PHE A 62 -5.91 3.35 0.88
CA PHE A 62 -4.65 3.90 1.37
C PHE A 62 -4.51 3.67 2.87
N ILE A 63 -3.29 3.39 3.31
CA ILE A 63 -2.94 3.11 4.71
C ILE A 63 -1.78 4.03 5.08
N CYS A 64 -1.91 4.71 6.22
CA CYS A 64 -0.85 5.56 6.77
C CYS A 64 0.23 4.75 7.47
N ASP A 65 1.36 5.39 7.73
CA ASP A 65 2.52 4.93 8.49
C ASP A 65 2.31 4.73 10.01
N ASN A 66 1.11 5.02 10.53
CA ASN A 66 0.80 4.76 11.93
C ASN A 66 0.96 3.25 12.27
N PRO A 67 1.78 2.89 13.27
CA PRO A 67 2.02 1.48 13.63
C PRO A 67 0.76 0.65 13.87
N THR A 68 -0.26 1.23 14.51
CA THR A 68 -1.54 0.54 14.75
C THR A 68 -2.27 0.23 13.44
N CYS A 69 -2.15 1.10 12.43
CA CYS A 69 -2.73 0.88 11.11
C CYS A 69 -1.96 -0.21 10.34
N ILE A 70 -0.63 -0.27 10.50
CA ILE A 70 0.21 -1.31 9.90
C ILE A 70 -0.11 -2.68 10.51
N GLU A 71 -0.24 -2.78 11.84
CA GLU A 71 -0.65 -4.03 12.49
C GLU A 71 -2.05 -4.49 12.03
N THR A 72 -2.97 -3.53 11.87
CA THR A 72 -4.31 -3.81 11.36
C THR A 72 -4.27 -4.25 9.91
N LEU A 73 -3.39 -3.67 9.09
CA LEU A 73 -3.15 -4.07 7.72
C LEU A 73 -2.69 -5.53 7.64
N ILE A 74 -1.68 -5.91 8.43
CA ILE A 74 -1.15 -7.28 8.45
C ILE A 74 -2.28 -8.27 8.78
N LYS A 75 -3.04 -8.02 9.84
CA LYS A 75 -4.22 -8.84 10.21
C LYS A 75 -5.27 -8.87 9.09
N TYR A 76 -5.49 -7.76 8.41
CA TYR A 76 -6.43 -7.68 7.29
C TYR A 76 -5.98 -8.52 6.08
N LEU A 77 -4.67 -8.54 5.79
CA LEU A 77 -4.09 -9.34 4.71
C LEU A 77 -4.10 -10.84 5.03
N ASP A 78 -3.81 -11.22 6.28
CA ASP A 78 -3.88 -12.61 6.74
C ASP A 78 -5.30 -13.19 6.53
N ASN A 79 -6.33 -12.41 6.88
CA ASN A 79 -7.73 -12.81 6.67
C ASN A 79 -8.12 -12.89 5.18
N LYS A 80 -7.40 -12.20 4.28
CA LYS A 80 -7.64 -12.21 2.82
C LYS A 80 -6.92 -13.34 2.08
N SER A 81 -5.97 -14.03 2.71
CA SER A 81 -5.18 -15.11 2.09
C SER A 81 -5.98 -16.35 1.63
N SER A 82 -7.31 -16.38 1.84
CA SER A 82 -8.22 -17.33 1.19
C SER A 82 -8.75 -16.88 -0.17
N THR A 83 -8.36 -15.71 -0.71
CA THR A 83 -8.75 -15.29 -2.08
C THR A 83 -7.56 -14.68 -2.81
N ASN A 84 -7.07 -15.44 -3.80
CA ASN A 84 -5.92 -15.16 -4.68
C ASN A 84 -5.68 -13.67 -5.01
N LEU A 85 -4.43 -13.24 -4.90
CA LEU A 85 -3.93 -12.10 -5.65
C LEU A 85 -2.59 -12.49 -6.28
N ASP A 86 -2.68 -13.27 -7.37
CA ASP A 86 -1.62 -13.34 -8.37
C ASP A 86 -1.57 -11.95 -9.04
N LEU A 87 -0.60 -11.12 -8.65
CA LEU A 87 -0.18 -9.99 -9.47
C LEU A 87 1.10 -10.39 -10.19
N ASN A 88 0.92 -11.02 -11.35
CA ASN A 88 1.90 -10.96 -12.43
C ASN A 88 1.90 -9.51 -12.94
N ILE A 89 2.95 -8.77 -12.62
CA ILE A 89 3.39 -7.60 -13.40
C ILE A 89 4.71 -7.99 -14.05
#